data_AF-A0A2G9UNT7-F1
#
_entry.id   AF-A0A2G9UNT7-F1
#
_cell.length_a   1.000
_cell.length_b   1.000
_cell.length_c   1.000
_cell.angle_alpha   90.00
_cell.angle_beta   90.00
_cell.angle_gamma   90.00
#
_symmetry.space_group_name_H-M   'P 1'
#
loop_
_entity.id
_entity.type
_entity.pdbx_description
1 polymer ?
#
loop_
_entity_poly.entity_id
_entity_poly.type
_entity_poly.pdbx_seq_one_letter_code
_entity_poly.pdbx_strand_id
1 'polypeptide(L)'
;MAQKVRQAAVDVHNKFRNILAIGKVRRALYYVNFLPQAADMLATTYDCGLENKALKRELCTKLPWRRTFNDTGRNYGYITATVYIDDAEKAMIQ
;
A
#
# COMPACT_ATOMS: atom_id res chain seq x y z
N MET A 1 -5.38 13.15 -1.29
CA MET A 1 -5.66 12.31 -0.10
C MET A 1 -5.54 13.16 1.18
N ALA A 2 -6.17 12.76 2.28
CA ALA A 2 -6.01 13.47 3.57
C ALA A 2 -4.62 13.22 4.17
N GLN A 3 -4.01 14.23 4.82
CA GLN A 3 -2.65 14.15 5.35
C GLN A 3 -2.42 12.97 6.31
N LYS A 4 -3.40 12.68 7.18
CA LYS A 4 -3.35 11.54 8.10
C LYS A 4 -3.18 10.19 7.39
N VAL A 5 -3.80 10.03 6.21
CA VAL A 5 -3.71 8.79 5.42
C VAL A 5 -2.33 8.70 4.75
N ARG A 6 -1.79 9.84 4.28
CA ARG A 6 -0.42 9.90 3.73
C ARG A 6 0.61 9.48 4.76
N GLN A 7 0.50 10.01 5.98
CA GLN A 7 1.40 9.68 7.09
C GLN A 7 1.29 8.20 7.47
N ALA A 8 0.05 7.70 7.64
CA ALA A 8 -0.18 6.30 7.96
C ALA A 8 0.41 5.35 6.90
N ALA A 9 0.30 5.70 5.62
CA ALA A 9 0.89 4.91 4.55
C ALA A 9 2.43 4.82 4.67
N VAL A 10 3.12 5.93 4.94
CA VAL A 10 4.58 5.95 5.13
C VAL A 10 4.98 5.21 6.40
N ASP A 11 4.31 5.47 7.52
CA ASP A 11 4.64 4.89 8.82
C ASP A 11 4.53 3.36 8.81
N VAL A 12 3.46 2.83 8.24
CA VAL A 12 3.26 1.38 8.14
C VAL A 12 4.34 0.73 7.28
N HIS A 13 4.68 1.33 6.13
CA HIS A 13 5.74 0.80 5.27
C HIS A 13 7.10 0.84 5.99
N ASN A 14 7.46 1.97 6.60
CA ASN A 14 8.74 2.11 7.29
C ASN A 14 8.83 1.21 8.53
N LYS A 15 7.73 0.98 9.25
CA LYS A 15 7.67 -0.01 10.32
C LYS A 15 8.01 -1.41 9.82
N PHE A 16 7.38 -1.85 8.73
CA PHE A 16 7.67 -3.18 8.17
C PHE A 16 9.08 -3.29 7.57
N ARG A 17 9.54 -2.25 6.86
CA ARG A 17 10.91 -2.16 6.35
C ARG A 17 11.93 -2.28 7.47
N ASN A 18 11.71 -1.60 8.59
CA ASN A 18 12.57 -1.70 9.76
C ASN A 18 12.60 -3.13 10.35
N ILE A 19 11.44 -3.75 10.57
CA ILE A 19 11.36 -5.13 11.10
C ILE A 19 12.09 -6.11 10.18
N LEU A 20 11.96 -5.93 8.86
CA LEU A 20 12.69 -6.70 7.86
C LEU A 20 14.20 -6.42 7.92
N ALA A 21 14.60 -5.15 8.00
CA ALA A 21 16.01 -4.73 8.01
C ALA A 21 16.79 -5.33 9.18
N ILE A 22 16.17 -5.45 10.35
CA ILE A 22 16.79 -6.04 11.54
C ILE A 22 16.67 -7.57 11.61
N GLY A 23 16.19 -8.22 10.54
CA GLY A 23 16.11 -9.68 10.44
C GLY A 23 15.07 -10.32 11.35
N LYS A 24 13.96 -9.63 11.64
CA LYS A 24 12.88 -10.13 12.54
C LYS A 24 11.64 -10.65 11.80
N VAL A 25 11.71 -10.79 10.48
CA VAL A 25 10.63 -11.38 9.68
C VAL A 25 10.88 -12.87 9.47
N ARG A 26 9.94 -13.72 9.85
CA ARG A 26 10.02 -15.16 9.58
C ARG A 26 9.92 -15.43 8.07
N ARG A 27 10.72 -16.37 7.57
CA ARG A 27 10.72 -16.74 6.14
C ARG A 27 9.37 -17.28 5.67
N ALA A 28 8.73 -18.11 6.50
CA ALA A 28 7.40 -18.65 6.26
C ALA A 28 6.84 -19.18 7.59
N LEU A 29 5.52 -19.43 7.64
CA LEU A 29 4.79 -19.76 8.86
C LEU A 29 5.39 -20.94 9.63
N TYR A 30 5.84 -21.98 8.92
CA TYR A 30 6.34 -23.23 9.50
C TYR A 30 7.87 -23.31 9.58
N TYR A 31 8.59 -22.23 9.25
CA TYR A 31 10.05 -22.22 9.31
C TYR A 31 10.52 -21.46 10.55
N VAL A 32 11.53 -22.02 11.23
CA VAL A 32 12.18 -21.40 12.39
C VAL A 32 13.11 -20.25 11.97
N ASN A 33 13.50 -20.22 10.69
CA ASN A 33 14.48 -19.28 10.14
C ASN A 33 13.85 -17.90 9.84
N PHE A 34 14.60 -16.87 10.15
CA PHE A 34 14.29 -15.48 9.81
C PHE A 34 14.94 -15.06 8.49
N LEU A 35 14.40 -14.02 7.87
CA LEU A 35 15.04 -13.33 6.75
C LEU A 35 16.31 -12.61 7.25
N PRO A 36 17.38 -12.52 6.42
CA PRO A 36 18.63 -11.90 6.82
C PRO A 36 18.45 -10.39 7.06
N GLN A 37 19.39 -9.81 7.82
CA GLN A 37 19.47 -8.37 8.00
C GLN A 37 19.80 -7.68 6.66
N ALA A 38 19.26 -6.48 6.47
CA ALA A 38 19.56 -5.67 5.31
C ALA A 38 20.80 -4.80 5.57
N ALA A 39 21.68 -4.68 4.57
CA ALA A 39 22.84 -3.80 4.65
C ALA A 39 22.46 -2.31 4.61
N ASP A 40 21.48 -1.95 3.78
CA ASP A 40 21.01 -0.57 3.61
C ASP A 40 19.52 -0.53 3.21
N MET A 41 18.63 -0.54 4.20
CA MET A 41 17.17 -0.46 3.97
C MET A 41 16.70 1.00 4.10
N LEU A 42 16.68 1.72 2.98
CA LEU A 42 16.29 3.13 2.93
C LEU A 42 14.89 3.38 3.52
N ALA A 43 14.71 4.47 4.27
CA ALA A 43 13.38 4.89 4.69
C ALA A 43 12.61 5.50 3.51
N THR A 44 11.33 5.14 3.38
CA THR A 44 10.45 5.71 2.36
C THR A 44 9.95 7.08 2.81
N THR A 45 9.87 8.03 1.88
CA THR A 45 9.20 9.33 2.04
C THR A 45 7.92 9.39 1.20
N TYR A 46 6.99 10.26 1.56
CA TYR A 46 5.80 10.49 0.74
C TYR A 46 6.17 11.32 -0.49
N ASP A 47 5.67 10.92 -1.67
CA ASP A 47 5.86 11.66 -2.93
C ASP A 47 4.50 11.98 -3.56
N CYS A 48 4.19 13.26 -3.69
CA CYS A 48 2.91 13.73 -4.25
C CYS A 48 2.80 13.44 -5.76
N GLY A 49 3.92 13.32 -6.49
CA GLY A 49 3.92 12.94 -7.90
C GLY A 49 3.47 11.49 -8.09
N LEU A 50 3.92 10.58 -7.23
CA LEU A 50 3.47 9.19 -7.18
C LEU A 50 2.01 9.08 -6.72
N GLU A 51 1.58 9.89 -5.75
CA GLU A 51 0.16 10.01 -5.37
C GLU A 51 -0.70 10.36 -6.58
N ASN A 52 -0.33 11.41 -7.31
CA ASN A 52 -1.06 11.86 -8.50
C ASN A 52 -1.11 10.77 -9.59
N LYS A 53 -0.02 10.03 -9.81
CA LYS A 53 0.01 8.89 -10.73
C LYS A 53 -0.88 7.73 -10.26
N ALA A 54 -1.06 7.55 -8.95
CA ALA A 54 -1.94 6.54 -8.37
C ALA A 54 -3.42 6.94 -8.50
N LEU A 55 -3.75 8.20 -8.21
CA LEU A 55 -5.12 8.73 -8.24
C LEU A 55 -5.70 8.88 -9.66
N LYS A 56 -4.86 9.13 -10.67
CA LYS A 56 -5.30 9.24 -12.08
C LYS A 56 -5.80 7.92 -12.69
N ARG A 57 -5.82 6.82 -11.94
CA ARG A 57 -6.31 5.53 -12.41
C ARG A 57 -7.78 5.34 -12.07
N GLU A 58 -8.46 4.53 -12.86
CA GLU A 58 -9.81 4.05 -12.53
C GLU A 58 -9.77 3.26 -11.21
N LEU A 59 -10.25 3.88 -10.13
CA LEU A 59 -10.17 3.32 -8.78
C LEU A 59 -11.13 2.14 -8.56
N CYS A 60 -12.21 2.05 -9.34
CA CYS A 60 -13.29 1.08 -9.17
C CYS A 60 -13.15 -0.17 -10.05
N THR A 61 -12.12 -0.24 -10.90
CA THR A 61 -11.89 -1.38 -11.79
C THR A 61 -10.74 -2.22 -11.22
N LYS A 62 -10.96 -3.52 -11.02
CA LYS A 62 -9.84 -4.43 -10.71
C LYS A 62 -8.89 -4.45 -11.88
N LEU A 63 -7.66 -3.99 -11.67
CA LEU A 63 -6.67 -3.90 -12.74
C LEU A 63 -6.15 -5.30 -13.11
N PRO A 64 -5.95 -5.59 -14.40
CA PRO A 64 -5.39 -6.86 -14.83
C PRO A 64 -3.93 -6.99 -14.37
N TRP A 65 -3.43 -8.23 -14.38
CA TRP A 65 -2.03 -8.51 -14.07
C TRP A 65 -1.10 -7.68 -14.96
N ARG A 66 -0.15 -7.01 -14.30
CA ARG A 66 0.82 -6.15 -14.97
C ARG A 66 1.78 -7.00 -15.81
N ARG A 67 1.88 -6.71 -17.11
CA ARG A 67 2.81 -7.42 -18.02
C ARG A 67 4.15 -6.72 -18.25
N THR A 68 4.22 -5.41 -18.01
CA THR A 68 5.45 -4.61 -18.23
C THR A 68 5.76 -3.76 -17.00
N PHE A 69 7.02 -3.75 -16.59
CA PHE A 69 7.52 -2.90 -15.51
C PHE A 69 8.15 -1.63 -16.09
N ASN A 70 8.04 -0.54 -15.35
CA ASN A 70 8.70 0.75 -15.62
C ASN A 70 9.35 1.21 -14.31
N ASP A 71 9.90 2.42 -14.27
CA ASP A 71 10.58 2.98 -13.08
C ASP A 71 9.67 3.22 -11.85
N THR A 72 8.41 2.77 -11.89
CA THR A 72 7.47 2.86 -10.77
C THR A 72 6.86 1.50 -10.43
N GLY A 73 7.15 1.01 -9.24
CA GLY A 73 6.47 -0.13 -8.62
C GLY A 73 5.00 0.21 -8.29
N ARG A 74 4.13 -0.81 -8.28
CA ARG A 74 2.69 -0.64 -8.00
C ARG A 74 2.15 -1.81 -7.20
N ASN A 75 1.46 -1.52 -6.09
CA ASN A 75 0.68 -2.48 -5.31
C ASN A 75 -0.79 -2.05 -5.32
N TYR A 76 -1.71 -3.01 -5.35
CA TYR A 76 -3.15 -2.77 -5.30
C TYR A 76 -3.76 -3.60 -4.16
N GLY A 77 -4.71 -3.01 -3.43
CA GLY A 77 -5.49 -3.68 -2.40
C GLY A 77 -6.97 -3.41 -2.64
N TYR A 78 -7.78 -4.47 -2.65
CA TYR A 78 -9.22 -4.38 -2.79
C TYR A 78 -9.84 -4.97 -1.53
N ILE A 79 -10.70 -4.21 -0.87
CA ILE A 79 -11.48 -4.68 0.28
C ILE A 79 -12.96 -4.63 -0.10
N THR A 80 -13.72 -5.62 0.34
CA THR A 80 -15.18 -5.53 0.32
C THR A 80 -15.59 -4.84 1.61
N ALA A 81 -16.18 -3.65 1.50
CA ALA A 81 -16.72 -2.92 2.65
C ALA A 81 -18.24 -2.89 2.55
N THR A 82 -18.92 -3.22 3.65
CA THR A 82 -20.34 -2.91 3.80
C THR A 82 -20.43 -1.44 4.22
N VAL A 83 -20.72 -0.56 3.26
CA VAL A 83 -20.94 0.85 3.56
C VAL A 83 -22.43 1.02 3.85
N TYR A 84 -22.76 1.47 5.06
CA TYR A 84 -24.11 1.97 5.33
C TYR A 84 -24.19 3.36 4.70
N ILE A 85 -24.82 3.43 3.54
CA ILE A 85 -25.14 4.67 2.85
C ILE A 85 -26.56 5.01 3.27
N ASP A 86 -26.76 6.15 3.91
CA ASP A 86 -28.11 6.61 4.22
C ASP A 86 -28.84 7.05 2.93
N ASP A 87 -30.16 7.21 3.01
CA ASP A 87 -30.98 7.54 1.84
C ASP A 87 -30.61 8.91 1.22
N ALA A 88 -30.03 9.82 2.01
CA ALA A 88 -29.60 11.14 1.54
C ALA A 88 -28.32 11.05 0.71
N GLU A 89 -27.34 10.26 1.15
CA GLU A 89 -26.08 10.04 0.42
C GLU A 89 -26.32 9.17 -0.83
N LYS A 90 -27.27 8.23 -0.78
CA LYS A 90 -27.67 7.41 -1.94
C LYS A 90 -28.27 8.24 -3.09
N ALA A 91 -29.01 9.29 -2.76
CA ALA A 91 -29.60 10.21 -3.75
C ALA A 91 -28.57 11.10 -4.46
N MET A 92 -27.34 11.23 -3.93
CA MET A 92 -26.26 12.02 -4.52
C MET A 92 -25.36 11.24 -5.49
N ILE A 93 -25.55 9.92 -5.60
CA ILE A 93 -24.72 9.00 -6.39
C ILE A 93 -25.46 8.50 -7.65
N GLN A 94 -26.75 8.85 -7.81
CA GLN A 94 -27.57 8.58 -9.00
C GLN A 94 -27.61 9.78 -9.93
#